data_AF-A0A1C6K5Q4-F1
#
_entry.id   AF-A0A1C6K5Q4-F1
#
_cell.length_a   1.000
_cell.length_b   1.000
_cell.length_c   1.000
_cell.angle_alpha   90.00
_cell.angle_beta   90.00
_cell.angle_gamma   90.00
#
_symmetry.space_group_name_H-M   'P 1'
#
loop_
_entity.id
_entity.type
_entity.pdbx_description
1 polymer ?
#
loop_
_entity_poly.entity_id
_entity_poly.type
_entity_poly.pdbx_seq_one_letter_code
_entity_poly.pdbx_strand_id
1 'polypeptide(L)' 'MAETKQAASLMSIEELKQKLGVSDAVFEGTKAANGWKSGRQVEEKEFKEACEAFRKAPVDGSKKDKEAKG' A
#
# COMPACT_ATOMS: atom_id res chain seq x y z
N MET A 1 -14.01 -16.58 -17.42
CA MET A 1 -13.60 -15.17 -17.53
C MET A 1 -12.62 -14.89 -16.41
N ALA A 2 -11.73 -13.92 -16.63
CA ALA A 2 -10.65 -13.48 -15.75
C ALA A 2 -9.37 -14.33 -15.87
N GLU A 3 -8.16 -13.79 -16.01
CA GLU A 3 -7.70 -12.41 -15.94
C GLU A 3 -6.89 -12.08 -17.20
N THR A 4 -7.24 -10.97 -17.85
CA THR A 4 -6.33 -10.26 -18.74
C THR A 4 -5.09 -9.91 -17.94
N LYS A 5 -4.04 -10.70 -18.11
CA LYS A 5 -2.65 -10.46 -17.69
C LYS A 5 -2.22 -9.13 -18.30
N GLN A 6 -2.58 -8.04 -17.63
CA GLN A 6 -2.04 -6.73 -17.93
C GLN A 6 -0.54 -6.87 -17.71
N ALA A 7 0.18 -6.86 -18.83
CA ALA A 7 1.60 -6.62 -18.86
C ALA A 7 1.88 -5.16 -18.47
N ALA A 8 1.32 -4.68 -17.35
CA ALA A 8 1.74 -3.41 -16.83
C ALA A 8 3.14 -3.60 -16.28
N SER A 9 4.06 -2.75 -16.72
CA SER A 9 5.46 -2.79 -16.33
C SER A 9 5.57 -2.91 -14.81
N LEU A 10 5.97 -4.10 -14.36
CA LEU A 10 6.25 -4.38 -12.96
C LEU A 10 7.53 -3.60 -12.61
N MET A 11 7.35 -2.45 -11.98
CA MET A 11 8.44 -1.60 -11.54
C MET A 11 8.71 -1.87 -10.07
N SER A 12 9.97 -1.66 -9.65
CA SER A 12 10.31 -1.78 -8.25
C SER A 12 9.53 -0.75 -7.44
N ILE A 13 9.04 -1.15 -6.26
CA ILE A 13 8.32 -0.24 -5.35
C ILE A 13 9.14 1.03 -5.03
N GLU A 14 10.47 0.93 -5.04
CA GLU A 14 11.41 2.05 -4.83
C GLU A 14 11.41 3.04 -6.00
N GLU A 15 11.35 2.52 -7.22
CA GLU A 15 11.25 3.31 -8.44
C GLU A 15 9.89 4.00 -8.52
N LEU A 16 8.82 3.28 -8.15
CA LEU A 16 7.47 3.83 -8.05
C LEU A 16 7.38 4.91 -6.96
N LYS A 17 8.02 4.70 -5.81
CA LYS A 17 8.13 5.72 -4.75
C LYS A 17 8.78 6.99 -5.27
N GLN A 18 9.92 6.89 -5.96
CA GLN A 18 10.61 8.06 -6.52
C GLN A 18 9.80 8.73 -7.63
N LYS A 19 9.24 7.94 -8.55
CA LYS A 19 8.46 8.42 -9.69
C LYS A 19 7.18 9.14 -9.27
N LEU A 20 6.49 8.62 -8.25
CA LEU A 20 5.25 9.19 -7.71
C LEU A 20 5.50 10.21 -6.60
N GLY A 21 6.75 10.39 -6.16
CA GLY A 21 7.10 11.31 -5.07
C GLY A 21 6.51 10.90 -3.72
N VAL A 22 6.38 9.60 -3.47
CA VAL A 22 5.83 9.08 -2.21
C VAL A 22 6.83 9.28 -1.07
N SER A 23 6.37 9.89 0.02
CA SER A 23 7.17 10.07 1.23
C SER A 23 7.50 8.74 1.91
N ASP A 24 8.67 8.63 2.56
CA ASP A 24 9.09 7.41 3.26
C ASP A 24 8.05 6.87 4.23
N ALA A 25 7.34 7.74 4.96
CA ALA A 25 6.29 7.31 5.89
C ALA A 25 5.15 6.55 5.19
N VAL A 26 4.72 7.03 4.02
CA VAL A 26 3.68 6.38 3.22
C VAL A 26 4.22 5.14 2.54
N PHE A 27 5.48 5.15 2.08
CA PHE A 27 6.13 4.00 1.47
C PHE A 27 6.31 2.83 2.45
N GLU A 28 6.89 3.08 3.62
CA GLU A 28 7.08 2.10 4.68
C GLU A 28 5.72 1.62 5.23
N GLY A 29 4.75 2.52 5.36
CA GLY A 29 3.38 2.18 5.75
C GLY A 29 2.67 1.29 4.73
N THR A 30 2.81 1.62 3.43
CA THR A 30 2.27 0.82 2.33
C THR A 30 2.96 -0.54 2.26
N LYS A 31 4.28 -0.59 2.43
CA LYS A 31 5.04 -1.85 2.53
C LYS A 31 4.57 -2.69 3.71
N ALA A 32 4.42 -2.11 4.89
CA ALA A 32 3.99 -2.82 6.09
C ALA A 32 2.56 -3.34 5.94
N ALA A 33 1.63 -2.52 5.44
CA ALA A 33 0.23 -2.89 5.21
C ALA A 33 0.06 -4.02 4.19
N ASN A 34 0.93 -4.07 3.18
CA ASN A 34 0.89 -5.08 2.12
C ASN A 34 1.92 -6.21 2.29
N GLY A 35 2.73 -6.18 3.35
CA GLY A 35 3.82 -7.14 3.57
C GLY A 35 4.92 -7.11 2.50
N TRP A 36 5.16 -5.96 1.87
CA TRP A 36 6.18 -5.81 0.82
C TRP A 36 7.58 -5.65 1.38
N LYS A 37 8.53 -6.30 0.71
CA LYS A 37 9.97 -6.22 0.98
C LYS A 37 10.66 -5.29 -0.01
N SER A 38 11.85 -4.81 0.33
CA SER A 38 12.72 -4.04 -0.57
C SER A 38 13.02 -4.85 -1.83
N GLY A 39 13.12 -4.18 -2.99
CA GLY A 39 13.26 -4.86 -4.28
C GLY A 39 12.01 -5.61 -4.79
N ARG A 40 10.85 -5.50 -4.11
CA ARG A 40 9.58 -6.00 -4.64
C ARG A 40 9.21 -5.22 -5.91
N GLN A 41 8.79 -5.93 -6.94
CA GLN A 41 8.21 -5.33 -8.14
C GLN A 41 6.69 -5.47 -8.10
N VAL A 42 5.99 -4.37 -8.35
CA VAL A 42 4.53 -4.30 -8.42
C VAL A 42 4.14 -3.38 -9.58
N GLU A 43 2.88 -3.41 -9.97
CA GLU A 43 2.36 -2.46 -10.95
C GLU A 43 2.22 -1.07 -10.33
N GLU A 44 2.36 -0.02 -11.16
CA GLU A 44 2.11 1.36 -10.71
C GLU A 44 0.68 1.53 -10.14
N LYS A 45 -0.29 0.82 -10.73
CA LYS A 45 -1.69 0.79 -10.28
C LYS A 45 -1.82 0.13 -8.90
N GLU A 46 -1.20 -1.03 -8.70
CA GLU A 46 -1.17 -1.74 -7.42
C GLU A 46 -0.50 -0.88 -6.34
N PHE A 47 0.63 -0.25 -6.65
CA PHE A 47 1.32 0.64 -5.72
C PHE A 47 0.47 1.85 -5.33
N LYS A 48 -0.22 2.45 -6.30
CA LYS A 48 -1.11 3.58 -6.05
C LYS A 48 -2.34 3.17 -5.24
N GLU A 49 -2.98 2.04 -5.57
CA GLU A 49 -4.10 1.50 -4.80
C GLU A 49 -3.70 1.17 -3.37
N ALA A 50 -2.53 0.57 -3.17
CA ALA A 50 -1.98 0.29 -1.84
C ALA A 50 -1.67 1.57 -1.05
N CYS A 51 -1.11 2.59 -1.71
CA CYS A 51 -0.84 3.90 -1.12
C CYS A 51 -2.14 4.64 -0.75
N GLU A 52 -3.15 4.58 -1.62
CA GLU A 52 -4.48 5.12 -1.35
C GLU A 52 -5.18 4.33 -0.25
N ALA A 53 -5.06 3.01 -0.22
CA ALA A 53 -5.60 2.16 0.84
C ALA A 53 -4.92 2.45 2.18
N PHE A 54 -3.61 2.68 2.21
CA PHE A 54 -2.91 3.13 3.42
C PHE A 54 -3.38 4.51 3.89
N ARG A 55 -3.67 5.44 2.95
CA ARG A 55 -4.14 6.80 3.27
C ARG A 55 -5.64 6.89 3.56
N LYS A 56 -6.45 5.98 3.01
CA LYS A 56 -7.89 5.80 3.29
C LYS A 56 -8.13 4.91 4.48
N ALA A 57 -7.18 4.05 4.84
CA ALA A 57 -7.23 3.34 6.10
C ALA A 57 -7.47 4.42 7.14
N PRO A 58 -8.58 4.33 7.89
CA PRO A 58 -8.86 5.35 8.86
C PRO A 58 -7.61 5.45 9.72
N VAL A 59 -7.13 6.67 9.95
CA VAL A 59 -6.18 6.97 11.02
C VAL A 59 -6.91 6.80 12.36
N ASP A 60 -7.56 5.64 12.52
CA ASP A 60 -8.38 5.26 13.65
C ASP A 60 -7.41 4.87 14.76
N GLY A 61 -6.79 5.92 15.30
CA GLY A 61 -6.42 6.01 16.70
C GLY A 61 -7.65 5.97 17.62
N SER A 62 -8.87 5.83 17.11
CA SER A 62 -10.00 5.36 17.92
C SER A 62 -9.95 3.84 17.96
N LYS A 63 -9.17 3.35 18.93
CA LYS A 63 -9.37 2.06 19.60
C LYS A 63 -10.85 1.66 19.52
N LYS A 64 -11.18 0.70 18.66
CA LYS A 64 -12.45 0.01 18.70
C LYS A 64 -12.22 -1.48 18.81
N ASP A 65 -11.89 -1.88 20.04
CA ASP A 65 -12.37 -3.06 20.76
C ASP A 65 -11.81 -2.89 22.20
N LYS A 66 -12.46 -3.16 23.33
CA LYS A 66 -13.83 -3.50 23.73
C LYS A 66 -13.73 -3.68 25.26
N GLU A 67 -14.39 -2.85 26.06
CA GLU A 67 -14.83 -3.20 27.41
C GLU A 67 -16.31 -2.80 27.45
N ALA A 68 -17.22 -3.73 27.16
CA ALA A 68 -17.84 -4.65 28.11
C ALA A 68 -18.49 -3.91 29.29
N LYS A 69 -19.80 -4.13 29.46
CA LYS A 69 -20.62 -3.74 30.62
C LYS A 69 -19.82 -3.77 31.94
N GLY A 70 -19.96 -2.72 32.72
CA GLY A 70 -19.66 -2.65 34.15
C GLY A 70 -20.36 -1.45 34.74
#